data_AF-A0A480A6P1-F1
#
_entry.id   AF-A0A480A6P1-F1
#
_cell.length_a   1.000
_cell.length_b   1.000
_cell.length_c   1.000
_cell.angle_alpha   90.00
_cell.angle_beta   90.00
_cell.angle_gamma   90.00
#
_symmetry.space_group_name_H-M   'P 1'
#
loop_
_entity.id
_entity.type
_entity.pdbx_description
1 polymer ?
#
loop_
_entity_poly.entity_id
_entity_poly.type
_entity_poly.pdbx_seq_one_letter_code
_entity_poly.pdbx_strand_id
1 'polypeptide(L)' 'MNAYQTYLTIDNSQQVVLSNLPFAVGTKVEIKIQVVDEKRLAAANQLQSLFKEIQSLPSSQEITEEEISEEIDAYRRAE' A
#
# COMPACT_ATOMS: atom_id res chain seq x y z
N MET A 1 2.35 11.04 21.16
CA MET A 1 2.77 11.06 19.74
C MET A 1 1.60 11.62 18.96
N ASN A 2 1.65 12.91 18.58
CA ASN A 2 0.49 13.66 18.07
C ASN A 2 0.63 13.85 16.55
N ALA A 3 0.60 12.75 15.79
CA ALA A 3 0.61 12.82 14.33
C ALA A 3 -0.84 12.97 13.82
N TYR A 4 -1.08 14.01 13.03
CA TYR A 4 -2.33 14.20 12.28
C TYR A 4 -2.04 13.96 10.81
N GLN A 5 -2.77 13.05 10.18
CA GLN A 5 -2.63 12.73 8.76
C GLN A 5 -3.97 12.97 8.06
N THR A 6 -3.92 13.64 6.91
CA THR A 6 -5.08 13.93 6.07
C THR A 6 -4.70 13.77 4.60
N TYR A 7 -5.70 13.60 3.73
CA TYR A 7 -5.55 13.40 2.30
C TYR A 7 -6.29 14.50 1.56
N LEU A 8 -5.63 15.13 0.58
CA LEU A 8 -6.22 16.19 -0.24
C LEU A 8 -5.83 15.93 -1.70
N THR A 9 -6.76 16.24 -2.62
CA THR A 9 -6.47 16.25 -4.05
C THR A 9 -6.08 17.66 -4.46
N ILE A 10 -4.93 17.80 -5.13
CA ILE A 10 -4.50 19.10 -5.68
C ILE A 10 -5.39 19.41 -6.88
N ASP A 11 -6.10 20.54 -6.83
CA ASP A 11 -6.89 21.03 -7.95
C ASP A 11 -6.05 21.92 -8.90
N ASN A 12 -6.70 22.50 -9.92
CA ASN A 12 -6.03 23.33 -10.91
C ASN A 12 -5.44 24.65 -10.35
N SER A 13 -5.78 25.03 -9.11
CA SER A 13 -5.22 26.23 -8.46
C SER A 13 -3.76 26.04 -8.03
N GLN A 14 -3.26 24.80 -8.02
CA GLN A 14 -1.92 24.44 -7.50
C GLN A 14 -1.70 24.89 -6.05
N GLN A 15 -2.78 25.11 -5.30
CA GLN A 15 -2.76 25.51 -3.90
C GLN A 15 -3.32 24.41 -3.00
N VAL A 16 -2.73 24.25 -1.81
CA VAL A 16 -3.26 23.37 -0.75
C VAL A 16 -3.58 24.24 0.46
N VAL A 17 -4.84 24.22 0.90
CA VAL A 17 -5.30 24.95 2.10
C VAL A 17 -5.76 23.93 3.15
N LEU A 18 -5.06 23.89 4.28
CA LEU A 18 -5.41 23.06 5.43
C LEU A 18 -6.24 23.88 6.43
N SER A 19 -7.53 23.58 6.54
CA SER A 19 -8.47 24.27 7.43
C SER A 19 -8.91 23.37 8.58
N ASN A 20 -9.33 23.97 9.71
CA ASN A 20 -9.87 23.27 10.89
C ASN A 20 -8.90 22.25 11.51
N LEU A 21 -7.62 22.57 11.57
CA LEU A 21 -6.63 21.69 12.19
C LEU A 21 -6.87 21.61 13.72
N PRO A 22 -6.78 20.41 14.33
CA PRO A 22 -7.02 20.20 15.77
C PRO A 22 -5.81 20.62 16.62
N PHE A 23 -5.18 21.75 16.31
CA PHE A 23 -3.99 22.26 17.00
C PHE A 23 -4.27 23.62 17.63
N ALA A 24 -3.67 23.86 18.80
CA ALA A 24 -3.78 25.15 19.46
C ALA A 24 -3.01 26.25 18.70
N VAL A 25 -3.48 27.49 18.83
CA VAL A 25 -2.79 28.68 18.27
C VAL A 25 -1.36 28.76 18.80
N GLY A 26 -0.40 29.01 17.91
CA GLY A 26 1.03 29.08 18.24
C GLY A 26 1.77 27.74 18.22
N THR A 27 1.09 26.63 17.92
CA THR A 27 1.74 25.33 17.77
C THR A 27 2.58 25.28 16.50
N LYS A 28 3.87 24.94 16.62
CA LYS A 28 4.74 24.67 15.47
C LYS A 28 4.44 23.26 14.93
N VAL A 29 4.07 23.19 13.66
CA VAL A 29 3.73 21.92 12.98
C VAL A 29 4.74 21.63 11.88
N GLU A 30 5.14 20.37 11.75
CA GLU A 30 5.92 19.86 10.61
C GLU A 30 4.95 19.29 9.57
N ILE A 31 5.12 19.65 8.30
CA ILE A 31 4.29 19.15 7.19
C ILE A 31 5.12 18.17 6.36
N LYS A 32 4.61 16.95 6.16
CA LYS A 32 5.16 15.96 5.25
C LYS A 32 4.17 15.72 4.11
N ILE A 33 4.58 16.02 2.88
CA ILE A 33 3.76 15.81 1.68
C ILE A 33 4.25 14.55 0.98
N GLN A 34 3.34 13.62 0.74
CA GLN A 34 3.58 12.40 -0.01
C GLN A 34 2.52 12.27 -1.08
N VAL A 35 2.94 11.97 -2.31
CA VAL A 35 2.01 11.65 -3.39
C VAL A 35 1.45 10.26 -3.13
N VAL A 36 0.13 10.16 -3.02
CA VAL A 36 -0.56 8.89 -2.87
C VAL A 36 -0.90 8.37 -4.25
N ASP A 37 -0.24 7.29 -4.66
CA ASP A 37 -0.61 6.55 -5.86
C ASP A 37 -1.74 5.57 -5.53
N GLU A 38 -2.98 6.09 -5.54
CA GLU A 38 -4.18 5.31 -5.25
C GLU A 38 -4.35 4.15 -6.24
N LYS A 39 -3.88 4.30 -7.49
CA LYS A 39 -3.94 3.23 -8.51
C LYS A 39 -3.00 2.09 -8.15
N ARG A 40 -1.78 2.38 -7.74
CA ARG A 40 -0.83 1.37 -7.26
C ARG A 40 -1.33 0.68 -6.01
N LEU A 41 -1.92 1.42 -5.07
CA LEU A 41 -2.51 0.84 -3.86
C LEU A 41 -3.70 -0.07 -4.21
N ALA A 42 -4.59 0.36 -5.10
CA ALA A 42 -5.71 -0.44 -5.58
C ALA A 42 -5.23 -1.72 -6.29
N ALA A 43 -4.24 -1.61 -7.17
CA ALA A 43 -3.66 -2.76 -7.86
C ALA A 43 -3.01 -3.76 -6.89
N ALA A 44 -2.27 -3.27 -5.89
CA ALA A 44 -1.69 -4.11 -4.85
C ALA A 44 -2.77 -4.84 -4.03
N ASN A 45 -3.85 -4.14 -3.68
CA ASN A 45 -4.98 -4.75 -2.97
C ASN A 45 -5.69 -5.81 -3.83
N GLN A 46 -5.89 -5.56 -5.12
CA GLN A 46 -6.47 -6.53 -6.04
C GLN A 46 -5.60 -7.79 -6.17
N LEU A 47 -4.28 -7.61 -6.31
CA LEU A 47 -3.34 -8.71 -6.37
C LEU A 47 -3.34 -9.53 -5.07
N GLN A 48 -3.38 -8.85 -3.92
CA GLN A 48 -3.44 -9.53 -2.62
C GLN A 48 -4.74 -10.33 -2.46
N SER A 49 -5.88 -9.79 -2.91
CA SER A 49 -7.15 -10.51 -2.90
C SER A 49 -7.12 -11.75 -3.79
N LEU A 50 -6.56 -11.63 -5.00
CA LEU A 50 -6.40 -12.76 -5.91
C LEU A 50 -5.55 -13.87 -5.29
N PHE A 51 -4.43 -13.54 -4.65
CA PHE A 51 -3.61 -14.56 -3.98
C PHE A 51 -4.34 -15.25 -2.84
N LYS A 52 -5.13 -14.53 -2.04
CA LYS A 52 -5.96 -15.14 -1.00
C LYS A 52 -7.00 -16.10 -1.57
N GLU A 53 -7.60 -15.74 -2.70
CA GLU A 53 -8.56 -16.61 -3.39
C GLU A 53 -7.87 -17.90 -3.87
N ILE A 54 -6.71 -17.78 -4.53
CA ILE A 54 -5.92 -18.93 -4.98
C ILE A 54 -5.54 -19.84 -3.80
N GLN A 55 -5.07 -19.27 -2.69
CA GLN A 55 -4.71 -20.03 -1.49
C GLN A 55 -5.91 -20.70 -0.80
N SER A 56 -7.12 -20.21 -1.03
CA SER A 56 -8.35 -20.81 -0.49
C SER A 56 -8.82 -22.05 -1.27
N LEU A 57 -8.28 -22.28 -2.47
CA LEU A 57 -8.64 -23.44 -3.29
C LEU A 57 -8.10 -24.73 -2.66
N PRO A 58 -8.87 -25.83 -2.65
CA PRO A 58 -8.44 -27.11 -2.08
C PRO A 58 -7.13 -27.64 -2.70
N SER A 59 -6.98 -27.49 -4.02
CA SER A 59 -5.78 -27.91 -4.75
C SER A 59 -4.52 -27.16 -4.32
N SER A 60 -4.65 -25.93 -3.80
CA SER A 60 -3.52 -25.14 -3.31
C SER A 60 -3.09 -25.54 -1.91
N GLN A 61 -3.94 -26.24 -1.14
CA GLN A 61 -3.60 -26.70 0.21
C GLN A 61 -2.67 -27.93 0.20
N GLU A 62 -2.62 -28.64 -0.92
CA GLU A 62 -1.73 -29.79 -1.11
C GLU A 62 -0.30 -29.37 -1.48
N ILE A 63 -0.12 -28.11 -1.91
CA ILE A 63 1.18 -27.56 -2.30
C ILE A 63 1.95 -27.11 -1.05
N THR A 64 3.16 -27.62 -0.89
CA THR A 64 4.04 -27.29 0.24
C THR A 64 4.97 -26.12 -0.08
N GLU A 65 5.43 -25.42 0.96
CA GLU A 65 6.44 -24.35 0.83
C GLU A 65 7.77 -24.86 0.24
N GLU A 66 8.12 -26.13 0.52
CA GLU A 66 9.33 -26.77 -0.02
C GLU A 66 9.24 -26.90 -1.55
N GLU A 67 8.11 -27.41 -2.07
CA GLU A 67 7.86 -27.54 -3.52
C GLU A 67 7.89 -26.18 -4.23
N ILE A 68 7.29 -25.15 -3.62
CA ILE A 68 7.31 -23.78 -4.16
C ILE A 68 8.74 -23.24 -4.21
N SER A 69 9.52 -23.43 -3.14
CA SER A 69 10.91 -22.95 -3.08
C SER A 69 11.79 -23.65 -4.12
N GLU A 70 11.63 -24.96 -4.28
CA GLU A 70 12.36 -25.74 -5.28
C GLU A 70 12.06 -25.27 -6.71
N GLU A 71 10.79 -24.99 -7.03
CA GLU A 71 10.38 -24.47 -8.34
C GLU A 71 10.99 -23.08 -8.61
N ILE A 72 10.91 -22.17 -7.64
CA ILE A 72 11.48 -20.82 -7.75
C ILE A 72 12.99 -20.88 -7.96
N ASP A 73 13.69 -21.72 -7.19
CA ASP A 73 15.14 -21.87 -7.32
C ASP A 73 15.52 -22.53 -8.65
N ALA A 74 14.73 -23.49 -9.14
CA ALA A 74 14.93 -24.06 -10.47
C ALA A 74 14.79 -23.00 -11.57
N TYR A 75 13.77 -22.14 -11.50
CA TYR A 75 13.58 -21.04 -12.45
C TYR A 75 14.75 -20.04 -12.40
N ARG A 76 15.18 -19.59 -11.21
CA ARG A 76 16.27 -18.62 -11.05
C ARG A 76 17.64 -19.14 -11.48
N ARG A 77 17.89 -20.45 -11.41
CA ARG A 77 19.12 -21.07 -11.90
C ARG A 77 19.15 -21.23 -13.42
N ALA A 78 18.00 -21.10 -14.09
CA ALA A 78 17.86 -21.21 -15.52
C ALA A 78 17.97 -19.86 -16.26
N GLU A 79 17.96 -18.73 -15.53
CA GLU A 79 18.37 -17.40 -16.01
C GLU A 79 19.87 -17.15 -15.81
#